data_AF-A0A081P3K2-F1
#
_entry.id   AF-A0A081P3K2-F1
#
_cell.length_a   1.000
_cell.length_b   1.000
_cell.length_c   1.000
_cell.angle_alpha   90.00
_cell.angle_beta   90.00
_cell.angle_gamma   90.00
#
_symmetry.space_group_name_H-M   'P 1'
#
loop_
_entity.id
_entity.type
_entity.pdbx_description
1 polymer ?
#
loop_
_entity_poly.entity_id
_entity_poly.type
_entity_poly.pdbx_seq_one_letter_code
_entity_poly.pdbx_strand_id
1 'polypeptide(L)'
;MVSVHEMQLLEQLLDVTKQISMLVFDQEESLEQLTILQATQDELREQLDQLGFSAQTADASAKAIIAECFQLEQSIQKRLQLEQNMIKAEINKLQAGNLMKNRYQQAYSQVEGYFIDNKK
;
A
#
# COMPACT_ATOMS: atom_id res chain seq x y z
N MET A 1 -26.52 -1.21 22.92
CA MET A 1 -26.91 -0.06 22.09
C MET A 1 -25.66 0.77 21.91
N VAL A 2 -25.33 1.11 20.67
CA VAL A 2 -24.16 1.93 20.37
C VAL A 2 -24.48 3.37 20.78
N SER A 3 -23.58 4.01 21.51
CA SER A 3 -23.70 5.40 21.92
C SER A 3 -23.59 6.33 20.71
N VAL A 4 -24.12 7.54 20.83
CA VAL A 4 -23.99 8.56 19.79
C VAL A 4 -22.51 8.85 19.47
N HIS A 5 -21.66 8.82 20.49
CA HIS A 5 -20.24 9.07 20.32
C HIS A 5 -19.53 7.93 19.56
N GLU A 6 -19.79 6.67 19.92
CA GLU A 6 -19.27 5.51 19.16
C GLU A 6 -19.74 5.52 17.71
N MET A 7 -21.00 5.90 17.46
CA MET A 7 -21.52 6.00 16.10
C MET A 7 -20.78 7.08 15.29
N GLN A 8 -20.53 8.25 15.89
CA GLN A 8 -19.75 9.32 15.24
C GLN A 8 -18.33 8.87 14.89
N LEU A 9 -17.67 8.12 15.78
CA LEU A 9 -16.33 7.57 15.49
C LEU A 9 -16.37 6.55 14.36
N LEU A 10 -17.40 5.69 14.30
CA LEU A 10 -17.59 4.76 13.19
C LEU A 10 -17.82 5.47 11.86
N GLU A 11 -18.62 6.54 11.84
CA GLU A 11 -18.85 7.35 10.64
C GLU A 11 -17.57 8.04 10.18
N GLN A 12 -16.77 8.60 11.10
CA GLN A 12 -15.45 9.17 10.80
C GLN A 12 -14.48 8.11 10.27
N LEU A 13 -14.49 6.91 10.87
CA LEU A 13 -13.67 5.79 10.42
C LEU A 13 -14.02 5.41 8.98
N LEU A 14 -15.31 5.38 8.65
CA LEU A 14 -15.78 5.10 7.30
C LEU A 14 -15.35 6.20 6.32
N ASP A 15 -15.45 7.47 6.70
CA ASP A 15 -15.03 8.58 5.85
C ASP A 15 -13.53 8.52 5.54
N VAL A 16 -12.68 8.33 6.56
CA VAL A 16 -11.23 8.16 6.37
C VAL A 16 -10.94 6.95 5.47
N THR A 17 -11.65 5.84 5.68
CA THR A 17 -11.48 4.63 4.84
C THR A 17 -11.87 4.90 3.38
N LYS A 18 -12.91 5.70 3.14
CA LYS A 18 -13.30 6.15 1.79
C LYS A 18 -12.23 7.05 1.18
N GLN A 19 -11.69 8.00 1.93
CA GLN A 19 -10.60 8.85 1.45
C GLN A 19 -9.38 8.02 1.02
N ILE A 20 -8.96 7.04 1.84
CA ILE A 20 -7.89 6.10 1.46
C ILE A 20 -8.25 5.33 0.19
N SER A 21 -9.50 4.88 0.06
CA SER A 21 -9.95 4.14 -1.13
C SER A 21 -9.89 4.96 -2.42
N MET A 22 -9.90 6.29 -2.32
CA MET A 22 -9.85 7.20 -3.47
C MET A 22 -8.43 7.65 -3.83
N LEU A 23 -7.43 7.39 -2.98
CA LEU A 23 -6.03 7.73 -3.27
C LEU A 23 -5.52 7.03 -4.53
N VAL A 24 -4.64 7.69 -5.27
CA VAL A 24 -3.97 7.16 -6.46
C VAL A 24 -2.49 6.98 -6.14
N PHE A 25 -2.02 5.73 -6.06
CA PHE A 25 -0.69 5.42 -5.52
C PHE A 25 0.48 5.62 -6.51
N ASP A 26 0.27 6.38 -7.58
CA ASP A 26 1.29 6.67 -8.59
C ASP A 26 2.13 7.93 -8.27
N GLN A 27 1.77 8.68 -7.22
CA GLN A 27 2.41 9.92 -6.81
C GLN A 27 2.94 9.85 -5.37
N GLU A 28 4.09 10.48 -5.13
CA GLU A 28 4.72 10.55 -3.80
C GLU A 28 3.81 11.24 -2.77
N GLU A 29 3.09 12.30 -3.17
CA GLU A 29 2.11 12.99 -2.32
C GLU A 29 1.01 12.04 -1.82
N SER A 30 0.59 11.07 -2.64
CA SER A 30 -0.43 10.10 -2.24
C SER A 30 0.06 9.09 -1.21
N LEU A 31 1.38 8.85 -1.11
CA LEU A 31 1.96 8.01 -0.07
C LEU A 31 2.03 8.72 1.28
N GLU A 32 2.34 10.01 1.27
CA GLU A 32 2.29 10.84 2.49
C GLU A 32 0.85 10.95 3.00
N GLN A 33 -0.11 11.24 2.11
CA GLN A 33 -1.54 11.26 2.44
C GLN A 33 -2.02 9.91 2.95
N LEU A 34 -1.59 8.80 2.34
CA LEU A 34 -1.91 7.45 2.82
C LEU A 34 -1.43 7.25 4.27
N THR A 35 -0.20 7.67 4.58
CA THR A 35 0.39 7.52 5.91
C THR A 35 -0.40 8.30 6.96
N ILE A 36 -0.76 9.55 6.65
CA ILE A 36 -1.57 10.40 7.52
C ILE A 36 -2.94 9.77 7.77
N LEU A 37 -3.63 9.37 6.69
CA LEU A 37 -4.97 8.79 6.81
C LEU A 37 -4.97 7.45 7.54
N GLN A 38 -3.94 6.61 7.37
CA GLN A 38 -3.80 5.37 8.13
C GLN A 38 -3.57 5.63 9.62
N ALA A 39 -2.74 6.62 9.97
CA ALA A 39 -2.56 7.02 11.36
C ALA A 39 -3.88 7.49 12.00
N THR A 40 -4.68 8.29 11.27
CA THR A 40 -6.02 8.69 11.72
C THR A 40 -6.96 7.48 11.86
N GLN A 41 -6.90 6.52 10.94
CA GLN A 41 -7.70 5.30 11.01
C GLN A 41 -7.39 4.49 12.27
N ASP A 42 -6.10 4.36 12.61
CA ASP A 42 -5.64 3.66 13.80
C ASP A 42 -6.03 4.40 15.09
N GLU A 43 -5.94 5.73 15.11
CA GLU A 43 -6.38 6.54 16.25
C GLU A 43 -7.89 6.39 16.51
N LEU A 44 -8.73 6.42 15.47
CA LEU A 44 -10.18 6.23 15.60
C LEU A 44 -10.53 4.83 16.12
N ARG A 45 -9.78 3.81 15.69
CA ARG A 45 -9.93 2.43 16.20
C ARG A 45 -9.53 2.35 17.68
N GLU A 46 -8.43 2.99 18.06
CA GLU A 46 -8.00 3.04 19.45
C GLU A 46 -9.05 3.74 20.34
N GLN A 47 -9.63 4.85 19.88
CA GLN A 47 -10.71 5.53 20.61
C GLN A 47 -11.94 4.64 20.79
N LEU A 48 -12.34 3.88 19.75
CA LEU A 48 -13.42 2.90 19.86
C LEU A 48 -13.08 1.79 20.86
N ASP A 49 -11.85 1.27 20.85
CA ASP A 49 -11.39 0.26 21.79
C ASP A 49 -11.38 0.77 23.24
N GLN A 50 -10.95 2.03 23.45
CA GLN A 50 -10.95 2.69 24.76
C GLN A 50 -12.36 2.90 25.31
N LEU A 51 -13.35 3.10 24.44
CA LEU A 51 -14.76 3.16 24.81
C LEU A 51 -15.36 1.77 25.12
N GLY A 52 -14.60 0.70 24.92
CA GLY A 52 -15.07 -0.67 25.09
C GLY A 52 -16.04 -1.10 23.99
N PHE A 53 -15.98 -0.45 22.83
CA PHE A 53 -16.83 -0.78 21.69
C PHE A 53 -16.63 -2.24 21.29
N SER A 54 -17.72 -2.96 21.04
CA SER A 54 -17.67 -4.35 20.57
C SER A 54 -18.58 -4.56 19.37
N ALA A 55 -17.98 -4.97 18.26
CA ALA A 55 -18.70 -5.30 17.03
C ALA A 55 -19.75 -6.43 17.24
N GLN A 56 -19.59 -7.28 18.26
CA GLN A 56 -20.53 -8.36 18.55
C GLN A 56 -21.86 -7.81 19.10
N THR A 57 -21.77 -6.83 20.01
CA THR A 57 -22.91 -6.22 20.69
C THR A 57 -23.45 -4.98 19.96
N ALA A 58 -22.77 -4.54 18.90
CA ALA A 58 -23.19 -3.46 18.02
C ALA A 58 -24.54 -3.73 17.35
N ASP A 59 -25.28 -2.67 17.10
CA ASP A 59 -26.55 -2.70 16.37
C ASP A 59 -26.34 -2.88 14.85
N ALA A 60 -27.45 -3.03 14.11
CA ALA A 60 -27.39 -3.28 12.68
C ALA A 60 -26.75 -2.13 11.88
N SER A 61 -26.92 -0.89 12.34
CA SER A 61 -26.36 0.29 11.68
C SER A 61 -24.84 0.31 11.81
N ALA A 62 -24.32 0.17 13.03
CA ALA A 62 -22.89 0.08 13.27
C ALA A 62 -22.25 -1.12 12.55
N LYS A 63 -22.94 -2.27 12.53
CA LYS A 63 -22.48 -3.45 11.77
C LYS A 63 -22.40 -3.21 10.26
N ALA A 64 -23.34 -2.45 9.69
CA ALA A 64 -23.30 -2.08 8.28
C ALA A 64 -22.08 -1.20 7.97
N ILE A 65 -21.80 -0.20 8.81
CA ILE A 65 -20.61 0.65 8.68
C ILE A 65 -19.33 -0.17 8.75
N ILE A 66 -19.19 -1.05 9.75
CA ILE A 66 -18.02 -1.93 9.90
C ILE A 66 -17.83 -2.82 8.66
N ALA A 67 -18.91 -3.38 8.14
CA ALA A 67 -18.86 -4.22 6.94
C ALA A 67 -18.40 -3.42 5.71
N GLU A 68 -18.85 -2.17 5.56
CA GLU A 68 -18.42 -1.28 4.49
C GLU A 68 -16.92 -0.93 4.61
N CYS A 69 -16.45 -0.56 5.81
CA CYS A 69 -15.02 -0.33 6.07
C CYS A 69 -14.20 -1.56 5.67
N PHE A 70 -14.63 -2.76 6.10
CA PHE A 70 -13.93 -4.00 5.80
C PHE A 70 -13.85 -4.29 4.29
N GLN A 71 -14.93 -4.03 3.54
CA GLN A 71 -14.93 -4.20 2.08
C GLN A 71 -13.98 -3.21 1.39
N LEU A 72 -13.99 -1.95 1.82
CA LEU A 72 -13.09 -0.92 1.30
C LEU A 72 -11.62 -1.27 1.59
N GLU A 73 -11.31 -1.67 2.82
CA GLU A 73 -9.95 -2.07 3.23
C GLU A 73 -9.43 -3.26 2.42
N GLN A 74 -10.25 -4.27 2.16
CA GLN A 74 -9.86 -5.37 1.27
C GLN A 74 -9.53 -4.88 -0.15
N SER A 75 -10.31 -3.93 -0.67
CA SER A 75 -10.06 -3.35 -2.00
C SER A 75 -8.76 -2.55 -2.01
N ILE A 76 -8.54 -1.70 -1.00
CA ILE A 76 -7.31 -0.93 -0.80
C ILE A 76 -6.10 -1.86 -0.74
N GLN A 77 -6.16 -2.91 0.08
CA GLN A 77 -5.06 -3.86 0.25
C GLN A 77 -4.70 -4.56 -1.06
N LYS A 78 -5.71 -4.99 -1.85
CA LYS A 78 -5.49 -5.58 -3.17
C LYS A 78 -4.78 -4.61 -4.11
N ARG A 79 -5.20 -3.34 -4.13
CA ARG A 79 -4.56 -2.30 -4.96
C ARG A 79 -3.12 -2.05 -4.54
N LEU A 80 -2.85 -1.87 -3.25
CA LEU A 80 -1.50 -1.71 -2.73
C LEU A 80 -0.60 -2.90 -3.08
N GLN A 81 -1.12 -4.13 -3.00
CA GLN A 81 -0.36 -5.32 -3.38
C GLN A 81 -0.02 -5.35 -4.88
N LEU A 82 -0.94 -4.93 -5.75
CA LEU A 82 -0.69 -4.83 -7.19
C LEU A 82 0.42 -3.82 -7.48
N GLU A 83 0.36 -2.62 -6.89
CA GLU A 83 1.39 -1.59 -7.05
C GLU A 83 2.76 -2.05 -6.56
N GLN A 84 2.82 -2.69 -5.38
CA GLN A 84 4.07 -3.25 -4.86
C GLN A 84 4.66 -4.30 -5.80
N ASN A 85 3.82 -5.14 -6.42
CA ASN A 85 4.28 -6.14 -7.38
C ASN A 85 4.80 -5.50 -8.67
N MET A 86 4.16 -4.42 -9.15
CA MET A 86 4.64 -3.65 -10.30
C MET A 86 6.00 -3.02 -10.02
N ILE A 87 6.16 -2.36 -8.87
CA ILE A 87 7.44 -1.75 -8.46
C ILE A 87 8.54 -2.81 -8.36
N LYS A 88 8.25 -3.97 -7.73
CA LYS A 88 9.21 -5.09 -7.65
C LYS A 88 9.62 -5.60 -9.03
N ALA A 89 8.68 -5.71 -9.97
CA ALA A 89 8.97 -6.14 -11.33
C ALA A 89 9.92 -5.16 -12.04
N GLU A 90 9.69 -3.85 -11.89
CA GLU A 90 10.56 -2.81 -12.46
C GLU A 90 11.96 -2.82 -11.83
N ILE A 91 12.06 -2.95 -10.50
CA ILE A 91 13.35 -3.11 -9.80
C ILE A 91 14.12 -4.33 -10.34
N ASN A 92 13.45 -5.46 -10.51
CA ASN A 92 14.07 -6.68 -11.04
C ASN A 92 14.57 -6.48 -12.48
N LYS A 93 13.83 -5.77 -13.33
CA LYS A 93 14.28 -5.41 -14.69
C LYS A 93 15.53 -4.53 -14.66
N LEU A 94 15.56 -3.51 -13.78
CA LEU A 94 16.73 -2.64 -13.61
C LEU A 94 17.96 -3.41 -13.13
N GLN A 95 17.78 -4.34 -12.19
CA GLN A 95 18.86 -5.21 -11.70
C GLN A 95 19.39 -6.14 -12.80
N ALA A 96 18.49 -6.75 -13.60
CA ALA A 96 18.87 -7.57 -14.74
C ALA A 96 19.63 -6.76 -15.80
N GLY A 97 19.17 -5.53 -16.10
CA GLY A 97 19.87 -4.60 -17.00
C GLY A 97 21.25 -4.20 -16.50
N ASN A 98 21.40 -3.92 -15.20
CA ASN A 98 22.70 -3.63 -14.58
C ASN A 98 23.64 -4.84 -14.61
N LEU A 99 23.14 -6.06 -14.36
CA LEU A 99 23.93 -7.28 -14.49
C LEU A 99 24.40 -7.51 -15.93
N MET A 100 23.53 -7.28 -16.92
CA MET A 100 23.91 -7.35 -18.34
C MET A 100 24.96 -6.30 -18.67
N LYS A 101 24.75 -5.03 -18.30
CA LYS A 101 25.70 -3.94 -18.53
C LYS A 101 27.05 -4.21 -17.88
N ASN A 102 27.08 -4.74 -16.65
CA ASN A 102 28.31 -5.10 -15.97
C ASN A 102 29.02 -6.29 -16.63
N ARG A 103 28.30 -7.29 -17.14
CA ARG A 103 28.89 -8.38 -17.93
C ARG A 103 29.47 -7.89 -19.25
N TYR A 104 28.78 -7.00 -19.96
CA TYR A 104 29.30 -6.36 -21.17
C TYR A 104 30.51 -5.48 -20.84
N GLN A 105 30.45 -4.65 -19.80
CA GLN A 105 31.59 -3.80 -19.42
C GLN A 105 32.78 -4.64 -18.94
N GLN A 106 32.60 -5.72 -18.18
CA GLN A 106 33.70 -6.63 -17.84
C GLN A 106 34.28 -7.39 -19.04
N ALA A 107 33.46 -7.71 -20.04
CA ALA A 107 33.94 -8.28 -21.31
C ALA A 107 34.70 -7.26 -22.18
N TYR A 108 34.50 -5.96 -21.97
CA TYR A 108 35.08 -4.88 -22.78
C TYR A 108 36.06 -3.96 -22.03
N SER A 109 36.24 -4.08 -20.71
CA SER A 109 37.13 -3.25 -19.90
C SER A 109 38.49 -3.91 -19.66
N GLN A 110 39.16 -4.30 -20.75
CA GLN A 110 40.61 -4.31 -20.97
C GLN A 110 40.90 -5.31 -22.09
N VAL A 111 41.00 -4.79 -23.31
CA VAL A 111 42.14 -5.11 -24.17
C VAL A 111 42.51 -3.80 -24.85
N GLU A 112 43.52 -3.12 -24.31
CA GLU A 112 44.32 -2.22 -25.15
C GLU A 112 44.85 -3.07 -26.31
N GLY A 113 44.37 -2.81 -27.52
CA GLY A 113 45.19 -2.98 -28.72
C GLY A 113 44.87 -4.12 -29.69
N TYR A 114 44.13 -5.19 -29.36
CA TYR A 114 43.82 -6.24 -30.36
C TYR A 114 42.47 -6.90 -30.15
N PHE A 115 41.60 -6.83 -31.16
CA PHE A 115 40.39 -7.65 -31.26
C PHE A 115 40.80 -9.08 -31.63
N ILE A 116 40.61 -10.02 -30.72
CA ILE A 116 40.71 -11.46 -31.02
C ILE A 116 39.29 -12.02 -31.15
N ASP A 117 38.93 -12.42 -32.36
CA ASP A 117 37.72 -13.19 -32.66
C ASP A 117 37.94 -14.64 -32.23
N ASN A 118 37.32 -15.06 -31.12
CA ASN A 118 37.34 -16.45 -30.68
C ASN A 118 36.21 -17.23 -31.35
N LYS A 119 36.41 -17.58 -32.62
CA LYS A 119 35.68 -18.67 -33.28
C LYS A 119 36.63 -19.84 -33.56
N LYS A 120 36.52 -20.89 -32.75
CA LYS A 120 36.78 -22.28 -33.15
C LYS A 120 35.68 -23.16 -32.59
#